data_AF-A0A3N5SP08-F1
#
_entry.id   AF-A0A3N5SP08-F1
#
_cell.length_a   1.000
_cell.length_b   1.000
_cell.length_c   1.000
_cell.angle_alpha   90.00
_cell.angle_beta   90.00
_cell.angle_gamma   90.00
#
_symmetry.space_group_name_H-M   'P 1'
#
loop_
_entity.id
_entity.type
_entity.pdbx_description
1 polymer ?
#
loop_
_entity_poly.entity_id
_entity_poly.type
_entity_poly.pdbx_seq_one_letter_code
_entity_poly.pdbx_strand_id
1 'polypeptide(L)' 'LGEEAFEKIPAGALGLYTYYERLAQGLRQFMAGSRKFSLEHLSREDLAALTPEAAEISGIRYMMEADRELAEKILNW' A
#
# COMPACT_ATOMS: atom_id res chain seq x y z
N LEU A 1 -9.05 26.88 15.09
CA LEU A 1 -8.80 26.73 16.54
C LEU A 1 -8.02 27.95 17.00
N GLY A 2 -8.33 28.51 18.17
CA GLY A 2 -7.44 29.47 18.81
C GLY A 2 -6.22 28.77 19.42
N GLU A 3 -5.18 29.53 19.74
CA GLU A 3 -3.90 29.05 20.29
C GLU A 3 -4.11 28.17 21.55
N GLU A 4 -4.94 28.63 22.50
CA GLU A 4 -5.27 27.88 23.73
C GLU A 4 -5.93 26.52 23.48
N ALA A 5 -6.69 26.37 22.39
CA ALA A 5 -7.34 25.12 22.05
C ALA A 5 -6.37 24.15 21.35
N PHE A 6 -5.38 24.68 20.65
CA PHE A 6 -4.33 23.90 20.00
C PHE A 6 -3.34 23.31 21.02
N GLU A 7 -2.95 24.09 22.04
CA GLU A 7 -2.06 23.61 23.13
C GLU A 7 -2.66 22.46 23.94
N LYS A 8 -3.99 22.34 23.97
CA LYS A 8 -4.70 21.24 24.64
C LYS A 8 -4.67 19.92 23.85
N ILE A 9 -4.24 19.94 22.59
CA ILE A 9 -4.17 18.73 21.76
C ILE A 9 -2.90 17.95 22.15
N PRO A 10 -3.02 16.68 22.57
CA PRO A 10 -1.85 15.86 22.86
C PRO A 10 -0.96 15.70 21.62
N ALA A 11 0.36 15.85 21.78
CA ALA A 11 1.31 15.68 20.68
C ALA A 11 1.18 14.32 19.98
N GLY A 12 0.87 13.26 20.73
CA GLY A 12 0.62 11.93 20.18
C GLY A 12 -0.61 11.87 19.27
N ALA A 13 -1.66 12.63 19.57
CA ALA A 13 -2.86 12.70 18.73
C ALA A 13 -2.56 13.42 17.40
N LEU A 14 -1.78 14.51 17.46
CA LEU A 14 -1.32 15.21 16.27
C LEU A 14 -0.43 14.31 15.39
N GLY A 15 0.49 13.57 16.01
CA GLY A 15 1.34 12.60 15.33
C GLY A 15 0.54 11.49 14.64
N LEU A 16 -0.44 10.92 15.33
CA LEU A 16 -1.30 9.88 14.77
C LEU A 16 -2.14 10.40 13.60
N TYR A 17 -2.75 11.57 13.75
CA TYR A 17 -3.60 12.17 12.72
C TYR A 17 -2.79 12.45 11.44
N THR A 18 -1.65 13.12 11.57
CA THR A 18 -0.78 13.44 10.43
C THR A 18 -0.18 12.19 9.78
N TYR A 19 0.10 11.14 10.58
CA TYR A 19 0.52 9.84 10.05
C TYR A 19 -0.58 9.20 9.19
N TYR A 20 -1.83 9.18 9.67
CA TYR A 20 -2.97 8.68 8.89
C TYR A 20 -3.19 9.46 7.59
N GLU A 21 -3.01 10.78 7.62
CA GLU A 21 -3.10 11.61 6.42
C GLU A 21 -2.09 11.17 5.35
N ARG A 22 -0.83 10.96 5.74
CA ARG A 22 0.24 10.46 4.85
C ARG A 22 -0.05 9.04 4.37
N LEU A 23 -0.54 8.16 5.25
CA LEU A 23 -0.90 6.79 4.90
C LEU A 23 -2.04 6.76 3.86
N ALA A 24 -3.09 7.55 4.08
CA ALA A 24 -4.20 7.67 3.16
C ALA A 24 -3.76 8.25 1.80
N GLN A 25 -2.83 9.20 1.78
CA GLN A 25 -2.25 9.73 0.55
C GLN A 25 -1.47 8.64 -0.20
N GLY A 26 -0.58 7.91 0.47
CA GLY A 26 0.19 6.83 -0.15
C GLY A 26 -0.70 5.74 -0.73
N LEU A 27 -1.78 5.39 -0.01
CA LEU A 27 -2.76 4.42 -0.49
C LEU A 27 -3.48 4.90 -1.76
N ARG A 28 -3.87 6.19 -1.82
CA ARG A 28 -4.46 6.77 -3.06
C ARG A 28 -3.49 6.76 -4.23
N GLN A 29 -2.20 7.01 -3.98
CA GLN A 29 -1.17 6.94 -5.03
C GLN A 29 -0.99 5.50 -5.55
N PHE A 30 -0.97 4.53 -4.64
CA PHE A 30 -0.93 3.11 -4.99
C PHE A 30 -2.17 2.66 -5.78
N MET A 31 -3.35 3.06 -5.35
CA MET A 31 -4.63 2.85 -6.04
C MET A 31 -4.62 3.44 -7.46
N ALA A 32 -4.10 4.65 -7.62
CA ALA A 32 -3.96 5.27 -8.94
C ALA A 32 -2.96 4.49 -9.83
N GLY A 33 -1.82 4.06 -9.28
CA GLY A 33 -0.82 3.26 -9.99
C GLY A 33 -1.33 1.89 -10.44
N SER A 34 -2.14 1.24 -9.61
CA SER A 34 -2.79 -0.05 -9.91
C SER A 34 -4.10 0.10 -10.70
N ARG A 35 -4.56 1.33 -10.96
CA ARG A 35 -5.84 1.66 -11.63
C ARG A 35 -7.07 1.08 -10.92
N LYS A 36 -7.04 1.07 -9.58
CA LYS A 36 -8.09 0.54 -8.70
C LYS A 36 -8.57 1.64 -7.74
N PHE A 37 -9.71 2.26 -8.03
CA PHE A 37 -10.16 3.50 -7.38
C PHE A 37 -10.99 3.32 -6.11
N SER A 38 -11.19 2.08 -5.66
CA SER A 38 -11.81 1.76 -4.36
C SER A 38 -11.07 0.62 -3.67
N LEU A 39 -11.20 0.55 -2.34
CA LEU A 39 -10.46 -0.44 -1.55
C LEU A 39 -10.94 -1.88 -1.83
N GLU A 40 -12.20 -2.08 -2.19
CA GLU A 40 -12.71 -3.42 -2.53
C GLU A 40 -12.06 -4.02 -3.79
N HIS A 41 -11.37 -3.22 -4.60
CA HIS A 41 -10.66 -3.69 -5.78
C HIS A 41 -9.21 -4.06 -5.51
N LEU A 42 -8.63 -3.63 -4.38
CA LEU A 42 -7.26 -3.96 -4.01
C LEU A 42 -7.18 -5.38 -3.46
N SER A 43 -6.12 -6.10 -3.84
CA SER A 43 -5.79 -7.41 -3.29
C SER A 43 -4.29 -7.51 -3.01
N ARG A 44 -3.87 -8.58 -2.34
CA ARG A 44 -2.44 -8.86 -2.13
C ARG A 44 -1.70 -9.17 -3.43
N GLU A 45 -2.41 -9.47 -4.51
CA GLU A 45 -1.83 -9.68 -5.84
C GLU A 45 -1.36 -8.37 -6.49
N ASP A 46 -1.82 -7.22 -6.00
CA ASP A 46 -1.32 -5.89 -6.42
C ASP A 46 0.06 -5.55 -5.83
N LEU A 47 0.61 -6.42 -4.99
CA LEU A 47 1.89 -6.25 -4.31
C LEU A 47 2.92 -7.26 -4.83
N ALA A 48 4.16 -6.82 -4.94
CA ALA A 48 5.30 -7.67 -5.21
C ALA A 48 6.44 -7.36 -4.23
N ALA A 49 7.07 -8.40 -3.70
CA ALA A 49 8.25 -8.29 -2.85
C ALA A 49 9.49 -8.05 -3.72
N LEU A 50 10.31 -7.07 -3.35
CA LEU A 50 11.54 -6.72 -4.08
C LEU A 50 12.70 -7.68 -3.82
N THR A 51 12.66 -8.43 -2.72
CA THR A 51 13.70 -9.40 -2.38
C THR A 51 13.10 -10.75 -2.02
N PRO A 52 13.85 -11.85 -2.20
CA PRO A 52 13.41 -13.19 -1.78
C PRO A 52 13.14 -13.28 -0.28
N GLU A 53 13.91 -12.62 0.56
CA GLU A 53 13.74 -12.64 2.02
C GLU A 53 12.45 -11.93 2.43
N ALA A 54 12.13 -10.80 1.79
CA ALA A 54 10.87 -10.12 1.99
C ALA A 54 9.70 -11.01 1.53
N ALA A 55 9.85 -11.75 0.43
CA ALA A 55 8.85 -12.69 -0.05
C ALA A 55 8.61 -13.83 0.95
N GLU A 56 9.70 -14.42 1.46
CA GLU A 56 9.67 -15.50 2.46
C GLU A 56 8.95 -15.06 3.75
N ILE A 57 9.28 -13.88 4.27
CA ILE A 57 8.71 -13.39 5.54
C ILE A 57 7.26 -12.90 5.37
N SER A 58 6.96 -12.19 4.28
CA SER A 58 5.66 -11.54 4.11
C SER A 58 4.60 -12.43 3.43
N GLY A 59 5.03 -13.49 2.75
CA GLY A 59 4.19 -14.27 1.84
C GLY A 59 3.72 -13.49 0.61
N ILE A 60 4.28 -12.31 0.32
CA ILE A 60 4.05 -11.57 -0.93
C ILE A 60 4.96 -12.17 -2.00
N ARG A 61 4.42 -12.36 -3.21
CA ARG A 61 5.16 -12.98 -4.32
C ARG A 61 6.42 -12.17 -4.67
N TYR A 62 7.52 -12.86 -4.95
CA TYR A 62 8.74 -12.20 -5.41
C TYR A 62 8.52 -11.54 -6.79
N MET A 63 9.09 -10.36 -7.02
CA MET A 63 8.88 -9.58 -8.25
C MET A 63 9.17 -10.37 -9.54
N MET A 64 10.14 -11.28 -9.54
CA MET A 64 10.45 -12.10 -10.72
C MET A 64 9.41 -13.19 -11.01
N GLU A 65 8.50 -13.44 -10.07
CA GLU A 65 7.41 -14.42 -10.19
C GLU A 65 6.05 -13.73 -10.39
N ALA A 66 5.98 -12.41 -10.19
CA ALA A 66 4.78 -11.63 -10.44
C ALA A 66 4.28 -11.88 -11.88
N ASP A 67 2.98 -12.15 -12.01
CA ASP A 67 2.30 -12.43 -13.29
C ASP A 67 2.87 -13.60 -14.13
N ARG A 68 3.81 -14.39 -13.63
CA ARG A 68 4.42 -15.50 -14.38
C ARG A 68 3.40 -16.48 -14.96
N GLU A 69 2.41 -16.89 -14.15
CA GLU A 69 1.35 -17.80 -14.60
C GLU A 69 0.48 -17.20 -15.71
N LEU A 70 0.24 -15.88 -15.67
CA LEU A 70 -0.50 -15.18 -16.70
C LEU A 70 0.33 -15.09 -17.99
N ALA A 71 1.61 -14.75 -17.88
CA ALA A 71 2.53 -14.71 -19.01
C ALA A 71 2.66 -16.08 -19.69
N GLU A 72 2.81 -17.16 -18.92
CA GLU A 72 2.86 -18.53 -19.44
C GLU A 72 1.57 -18.92 -20.17
N LYS A 73 0.39 -18.51 -19.66
CA LYS A 73 -0.89 -18.75 -20.36
C LYS A 73 -0.99 -18.02 -21.69
N ILE A 74 -0.48 -16.78 -21.77
CA ILE A 74 -0.50 -15.97 -23.01
C ILE A 74 0.46 -16.55 -24.05
N LEU A 75 1.66 -16.99 -23.63
CA LEU A 75 2.69 -17.51 -24.54
C LEU A 75 2.36 -18.90 -25.08
N ASN A 76 1.64 -19.72 -24.32
CA ASN A 76 1.24 -21.08 -24.72
C ASN A 76 -0.17 -21.12 -25.36
N TRP A 77 -0.69 -19.97 -25.79
CA TRP A 77 -1.95 -19.87 -26.51
C TRP A 77 -1.79 -20.18 -28.00
#